data_AF-A0A7V9TDF3-F1
#
_entry.id   AF-A0A7V9TDF3-F1
#
_cell.length_a   1.000
_cell.length_b   1.000
_cell.length_c   1.000
_cell.angle_alpha   90.00
_cell.angle_beta   90.00
_cell.angle_gamma   90.00
#
_symmetry.space_group_name_H-M   'P 1'
#
loop_
_entity.id
_entity.type
_entity.pdbx_description
1 polymer ?
#
loop_
_entity_poly.entity_id
_entity_poly.type
_entity_poly.pdbx_seq_one_letter_code
_entity_poly.pdbx_strand_id
1 'polypeptide(L)'
;LKCPTEIAVTDRREKEFADLGFIPLVHCKGTDYAAFFAAQSAQKAKKYDTDSANANARLSTQLQYILAVSRFAHYLKAMMRDKVGSFMTRQNCQDFLNRWISQYVLLNDDVGPEMKAKYPLREARIDVVEVAGKPGVYKAVAFLKPHFQLDELTVSLRLVADLPQPAQK
;
A
#
# COMPACT_ATOMS: atom_id res chain seq x y z
N LEU A 1 -6.06 0.16 -37.71
CA LEU A 1 -6.82 0.50 -36.49
C LEU A 1 -6.28 1.81 -35.93
N LYS A 2 -7.13 2.76 -35.54
CA LYS A 2 -6.70 3.99 -34.86
C LYS A 2 -6.43 3.67 -33.38
N CYS A 3 -5.38 4.25 -32.80
CA CYS A 3 -5.11 4.16 -31.36
C CYS A 3 -6.34 4.67 -30.58
N PRO A 4 -6.91 3.90 -29.64
CA PRO A 4 -8.03 4.34 -28.81
C PRO A 4 -7.67 5.49 -27.88
N THR A 5 -6.44 5.53 -27.36
CA THR A 5 -5.90 6.67 -26.60
C THR A 5 -5.39 7.75 -27.56
N GLU A 6 -5.30 9.00 -27.08
CA GLU A 6 -4.82 10.12 -27.90
C GLU A 6 -3.41 9.89 -28.46
N ILE A 7 -2.56 9.23 -27.68
CA ILE A 7 -1.21 8.85 -28.08
C ILE A 7 -0.86 7.48 -27.49
N ALA A 8 -0.04 6.72 -28.21
CA ALA A 8 0.56 5.50 -27.71
C ALA A 8 1.71 5.83 -26.74
N VAL A 9 1.59 5.42 -25.49
CA VAL A 9 2.62 5.58 -24.45
C VAL A 9 3.49 4.33 -24.42
N THR A 10 4.81 4.51 -24.51
CA THR A 10 5.77 3.40 -24.37
C THR A 10 6.12 3.17 -22.90
N ASP A 11 6.58 1.98 -22.53
CA ASP A 11 6.94 1.62 -21.14
C ASP A 11 7.90 2.63 -20.49
N ARG A 12 8.89 3.15 -21.23
CA ARG A 12 9.79 4.19 -20.73
C ARG A 12 9.05 5.48 -20.38
N ARG A 13 8.14 5.91 -21.26
CA ARG A 13 7.33 7.14 -21.03
C ARG A 13 6.31 6.93 -19.92
N GLU A 14 5.75 5.73 -19.80
CA GLU A 14 4.88 5.34 -18.68
C GLU A 14 5.60 5.57 -17.35
N LYS A 15 6.81 5.02 -17.19
CA LYS A 15 7.63 5.19 -15.99
C LYS A 15 7.97 6.65 -15.73
N GLU A 16 8.38 7.40 -16.75
CA GLU A 16 8.66 8.84 -16.62
C GLU A 16 7.45 9.63 -16.15
N PHE A 17 6.26 9.32 -16.66
CA PHE A 17 5.01 9.95 -16.21
C PHE A 17 4.66 9.56 -14.78
N ALA A 18 4.79 8.27 -14.43
CA ALA A 18 4.57 7.79 -13.06
C ALA A 18 5.51 8.46 -12.05
N ASP A 19 6.80 8.59 -12.37
CA ASP A 19 7.80 9.27 -11.53
C ASP A 19 7.50 10.77 -11.34
N LEU A 20 6.75 11.37 -12.28
CA LEU A 20 6.26 12.74 -12.20
C LEU A 20 4.87 12.86 -11.55
N GLY A 21 4.28 11.75 -11.08
CA GLY A 21 2.99 11.73 -10.40
C GLY A 21 1.77 11.73 -11.31
N PHE A 22 1.92 11.30 -12.57
CA PHE A 22 0.82 11.07 -13.50
C PHE A 22 0.40 9.60 -13.50
N ILE A 23 -0.84 9.36 -13.93
CA ILE A 23 -1.43 8.03 -14.11
C ILE A 23 -1.75 7.87 -15.60
N PRO A 24 -0.80 7.40 -16.43
CA PRO A 24 -1.00 7.27 -17.87
C PRO A 24 -1.93 6.08 -18.19
N LEU A 25 -2.94 6.31 -19.03
CA LEU A 25 -3.71 5.24 -19.64
C LEU A 25 -2.95 4.72 -20.86
N VAL A 26 -2.41 3.51 -20.77
CA VAL A 26 -1.55 2.92 -21.80
C VAL A 26 -2.36 2.00 -22.70
N HIS A 27 -2.33 2.25 -24.01
CA HIS A 27 -2.96 1.39 -25.01
C HIS A 27 -2.14 0.11 -25.25
N CYS A 28 -2.80 -1.04 -25.21
CA CYS A 28 -2.21 -2.33 -25.54
C CYS A 28 -2.11 -2.49 -27.07
N LYS A 29 -0.89 -2.39 -27.61
CA LYS A 29 -0.67 -2.45 -29.06
C LYS A 29 -1.27 -3.71 -29.67
N GLY A 30 -2.10 -3.54 -30.69
CA GLY A 30 -2.72 -4.64 -31.42
C GLY A 30 -4.04 -5.14 -30.81
N THR A 31 -4.50 -4.56 -29.70
CA THR A 31 -5.82 -4.84 -29.12
C THR A 31 -6.62 -3.55 -28.95
N ASP A 32 -7.86 -3.66 -28.48
CA ASP A 32 -8.71 -2.53 -28.07
C ASP A 32 -8.60 -2.23 -26.56
N TYR A 33 -7.75 -2.96 -25.83
CA TYR A 33 -7.53 -2.79 -24.41
C TYR A 33 -6.60 -1.62 -24.09
N ALA A 34 -6.80 -1.03 -22.91
CA ALA A 34 -5.87 -0.12 -22.28
C ALA A 34 -5.75 -0.45 -20.79
N ALA A 35 -4.62 -0.10 -20.17
CA ALA A 35 -4.31 -0.42 -18.79
C ALA A 35 -3.62 0.74 -18.07
N PHE A 36 -3.75 0.73 -16.74
CA PHE A 36 -2.93 1.53 -15.84
C PHE A 36 -1.90 0.60 -15.21
N PHE A 37 -0.62 0.88 -15.42
CA PHE A 37 0.47 0.09 -14.83
C PHE A 37 0.84 0.61 -13.45
N ALA A 38 0.89 1.94 -13.29
CA ALA A 38 1.09 2.61 -12.01
C ALA A 38 -0.07 3.54 -11.66
N ALA A 39 -0.34 3.67 -10.36
CA ALA A 39 -1.29 4.63 -9.80
C ALA A 39 -0.58 5.57 -8.82
N GLN A 40 0.27 6.46 -9.35
CA GLN A 40 0.97 7.45 -8.54
C GLN A 40 0.10 8.68 -8.28
N SER A 41 0.17 9.22 -7.08
CA SER A 41 -0.36 10.54 -6.77
C SER A 41 0.62 11.63 -7.24
N ALA A 42 0.15 12.89 -7.26
CA ALA A 42 0.99 14.05 -7.54
C ALA A 42 2.03 14.36 -6.44
N GLN A 43 2.05 13.60 -5.33
CA GLN A 43 3.01 13.80 -4.25
C GLN A 43 4.40 13.33 -4.67
N LYS A 44 5.40 14.21 -4.53
CA LYS A 44 6.81 13.84 -4.66
C LYS A 44 7.33 13.21 -3.36
N ALA A 45 7.82 11.97 -3.43
CA ALA A 45 8.44 11.30 -2.28
C ALA A 45 9.68 12.07 -1.82
N LYS A 46 9.75 12.40 -0.52
CA LYS A 46 10.95 13.00 0.09
C LYS A 46 12.02 11.94 0.27
N LYS A 47 13.28 12.35 0.14
CA LYS A 47 14.45 11.52 0.47
C LYS A 47 14.84 11.75 1.92
N TYR A 48 15.18 10.67 2.59
CA TYR A 48 15.60 10.59 3.98
C TYR A 48 16.90 9.79 4.09
N ASP A 49 17.53 9.84 5.26
CA ASP A 49 18.83 9.20 5.51
C ASP A 49 18.71 7.67 5.66
N THR A 50 17.51 7.15 5.97
CA THR A 50 17.29 5.72 6.18
C THR A 50 16.43 5.10 5.09
N ASP A 51 16.78 3.88 4.69
CA ASP A 51 16.03 3.13 3.66
C ASP A 51 14.58 2.89 4.07
N SER A 52 14.32 2.65 5.36
CA SER A 52 12.96 2.50 5.88
C SER A 52 12.11 3.77 5.71
N ALA A 53 12.70 4.95 5.93
CA ALA A 53 11.99 6.21 5.76
C ALA A 53 11.74 6.49 4.26
N ASN A 54 12.72 6.18 3.40
CA ASN A 54 12.55 6.26 1.95
C ASN A 54 11.46 5.32 1.43
N ALA A 55 11.40 4.08 1.93
CA ALA A 55 10.35 3.13 1.60
C ALA A 55 8.96 3.64 2.00
N ASN A 56 8.82 4.18 3.21
CA ASN A 56 7.56 4.76 3.68
C ASN A 56 7.14 6.01 2.87
N ALA A 57 8.10 6.85 2.50
CA ALA A 57 7.85 8.02 1.66
C ALA A 57 7.35 7.62 0.27
N ARG A 58 7.93 6.57 -0.33
CA ARG A 58 7.51 6.01 -1.61
C ARG A 58 6.15 5.34 -1.54
N LEU A 59 5.86 4.56 -0.50
CA LEU A 59 4.53 3.97 -0.30
C LEU A 59 3.44 5.04 -0.19
N SER A 60 3.78 6.19 0.40
CA SER A 60 2.87 7.31 0.58
C SER A 60 2.59 8.10 -0.71
N THR A 61 3.26 7.82 -1.83
CA THR A 61 2.91 8.41 -3.14
C THR A 61 1.94 7.53 -3.92
N GLN A 62 1.79 6.26 -3.56
CA GLN A 62 1.03 5.28 -4.32
C GLN A 62 -0.46 5.31 -3.93
N LEU A 63 -1.30 5.71 -4.86
CA LEU A 63 -2.71 5.99 -4.61
C LEU A 63 -3.49 4.76 -4.16
N GLN A 64 -3.16 3.57 -4.67
CA GLN A 64 -3.80 2.32 -4.26
C GLN A 64 -3.65 2.04 -2.76
N TYR A 65 -2.50 2.38 -2.17
CA TYR A 65 -2.30 2.22 -0.72
C TYR A 65 -2.92 3.37 0.07
N ILE A 66 -2.86 4.60 -0.43
CA ILE A 66 -3.55 5.74 0.19
C ILE A 66 -5.05 5.44 0.30
N LEU A 67 -5.69 5.00 -0.79
CA LEU A 67 -7.12 4.68 -0.81
C LEU A 67 -7.46 3.54 0.16
N ALA A 68 -6.62 2.51 0.24
CA ALA A 68 -6.79 1.42 1.20
C ALA A 68 -6.75 1.96 2.65
N VAL A 69 -5.73 2.73 3.00
CA VAL A 69 -5.57 3.33 4.34
C VAL A 69 -6.70 4.31 4.67
N SER A 70 -7.14 5.15 3.72
CA SER A 70 -8.27 6.05 3.90
C SER A 70 -9.55 5.28 4.23
N ARG A 71 -9.78 4.12 3.62
CA ARG A 71 -10.96 3.29 3.94
C ARG A 71 -10.91 2.77 5.37
N PHE A 72 -9.75 2.30 5.85
CA PHE A 72 -9.59 1.92 7.26
C PHE A 72 -9.81 3.11 8.20
N ALA A 73 -9.30 4.29 7.87
CA ALA A 73 -9.51 5.49 8.66
C ALA A 73 -11.01 5.84 8.78
N HIS A 74 -11.79 5.72 7.69
CA HIS A 74 -13.23 5.92 7.70
C HIS A 74 -13.94 4.94 8.66
N TYR A 75 -13.61 3.64 8.57
CA TYR A 75 -14.17 2.62 9.47
C TYR A 75 -13.82 2.89 10.93
N LEU A 76 -12.53 3.10 11.24
CA LEU A 76 -12.07 3.38 12.59
C LEU A 76 -12.79 4.59 13.18
N LYS A 77 -12.94 5.67 12.40
CA LYS A 77 -13.65 6.88 12.84
C LYS A 77 -15.13 6.62 13.11
N ALA A 78 -15.82 5.92 12.22
CA ALA A 78 -17.24 5.63 12.36
C ALA A 78 -17.50 4.69 13.55
N MET A 79 -16.78 3.56 13.63
CA MET A 79 -16.93 2.60 14.73
C MET A 79 -16.64 3.22 16.09
N MET A 80 -15.56 4.00 16.21
CA MET A 80 -15.20 4.59 17.49
C MET A 80 -16.11 5.74 17.90
N ARG A 81 -16.71 6.46 16.94
CA ARG A 81 -17.73 7.47 17.23
C ARG A 81 -18.93 6.85 17.94
N ASP A 82 -19.39 5.68 17.49
CA ASP A 82 -20.54 5.00 18.06
C ASP A 82 -20.24 4.39 19.46
N LYS A 83 -18.95 4.25 19.80
CA LYS A 83 -18.48 3.77 21.11
C LYS A 83 -18.21 4.90 22.11
N VAL A 84 -18.26 6.17 21.71
CA VAL A 84 -18.09 7.30 22.63
C VAL A 84 -19.21 7.27 23.68
N GLY A 85 -18.84 7.37 24.96
CA GLY A 85 -19.77 7.29 26.09
C GLY A 85 -19.95 5.87 26.66
N SER A 86 -19.38 4.85 26.03
CA SER A 86 -19.35 3.49 26.60
C SER A 86 -18.26 3.35 27.66
N PHE A 87 -18.46 2.44 28.62
CA PHE A 87 -17.46 2.07 29.61
C PHE A 87 -16.40 1.16 28.98
N MET A 88 -15.37 1.77 28.40
CA MET A 88 -14.29 1.05 27.72
C MET A 88 -12.93 1.51 28.25
N THR A 89 -12.14 0.58 28.78
CA THR A 89 -10.75 0.86 29.18
C THR A 89 -9.85 1.00 27.96
N ARG A 90 -8.65 1.55 28.14
CA ARG A 90 -7.60 1.60 27.11
C ARG A 90 -7.35 0.21 26.50
N GLN A 91 -7.23 -0.82 27.34
CA GLN A 91 -6.96 -2.19 26.89
C GLN A 91 -8.14 -2.75 26.08
N ASN A 92 -9.37 -2.57 26.56
CA ASN A 92 -10.57 -3.02 25.84
C ASN A 92 -10.69 -2.35 24.48
N CYS A 93 -10.34 -1.07 24.38
CA CYS A 93 -10.30 -0.32 23.12
C CYS A 93 -9.29 -0.93 22.15
N GLN A 94 -8.07 -1.20 22.63
CA GLN A 94 -7.01 -1.80 21.84
C GLN A 94 -7.40 -3.19 21.33
N ASP A 95 -7.94 -4.05 22.19
CA ASP A 95 -8.34 -5.41 21.83
C ASP A 95 -9.50 -5.42 20.84
N PHE A 96 -10.47 -4.52 21.01
CA PHE A 96 -11.58 -4.36 20.08
C PHE A 96 -11.09 -3.96 18.68
N LEU A 97 -10.24 -2.94 18.59
CA LEU A 97 -9.71 -2.45 17.32
C LEU A 97 -8.81 -3.47 16.62
N ASN A 98 -7.94 -4.17 17.37
CA ASN A 98 -7.07 -5.20 16.79
C ASN A 98 -7.87 -6.43 16.32
N ARG A 99 -8.90 -6.85 17.06
CA ARG A 99 -9.79 -7.94 16.63
C ARG A 99 -10.57 -7.60 15.36
N TRP A 100 -10.99 -6.35 15.22
CA TRP A 100 -11.65 -5.90 14.00
C TRP A 100 -10.67 -5.90 12.82
N ILE A 101 -9.49 -5.30 12.98
CA ILE A 101 -8.57 -5.16 11.85
C ILE A 101 -7.96 -6.49 11.39
N SER A 102 -7.82 -7.46 12.29
CA SER A 102 -7.33 -8.81 11.94
C SER A 102 -8.21 -9.53 10.91
N GLN A 103 -9.48 -9.14 10.78
CA GLN A 103 -10.39 -9.68 9.76
C GLN A 103 -9.99 -9.30 8.33
N TYR A 104 -9.09 -8.32 8.17
CA TYR A 104 -8.60 -7.84 6.88
C TYR A 104 -7.13 -8.21 6.63
N VAL A 105 -6.54 -9.03 7.52
CA VAL A 105 -5.15 -9.47 7.44
C VAL A 105 -5.06 -10.88 6.85
N LEU A 106 -4.18 -11.06 5.87
CA LEU A 106 -3.95 -12.34 5.21
C LEU A 106 -2.59 -12.92 5.58
N LEU A 107 -2.60 -14.01 6.35
CA LEU A 107 -1.40 -14.67 6.86
C LEU A 107 -0.71 -15.59 5.84
N ASN A 108 -1.43 -16.06 4.82
CA ASN A 108 -0.85 -16.87 3.75
C ASN A 108 -0.54 -16.00 2.51
N ASP A 109 0.70 -16.03 2.02
CA ASP A 109 1.12 -15.30 0.82
C ASP A 109 0.84 -16.06 -0.49
N ASP A 110 0.64 -17.38 -0.42
CA ASP A 110 0.44 -18.29 -1.57
C ASP A 110 -1.02 -18.34 -2.04
N VAL A 111 -1.71 -17.21 -1.94
CA VAL A 111 -3.10 -17.06 -2.34
C VAL A 111 -3.22 -16.12 -3.53
N GLY A 112 -4.23 -16.39 -4.36
CA GLY A 112 -4.46 -15.65 -5.60
C GLY A 112 -4.74 -14.15 -5.39
N PRO A 113 -4.64 -13.35 -6.46
CA PRO A 113 -4.80 -11.89 -6.41
C PRO A 113 -6.17 -11.46 -5.88
N GLU A 114 -7.23 -12.24 -6.14
CA GLU A 114 -8.59 -11.96 -5.65
C GLU A 114 -8.65 -11.97 -4.12
N MET A 115 -7.97 -12.92 -3.47
CA MET A 115 -7.92 -13.00 -2.01
C MET A 115 -7.09 -11.86 -1.43
N LYS A 116 -5.94 -11.52 -2.05
CA LYS A 116 -5.13 -10.37 -1.64
C LYS A 116 -5.88 -9.03 -1.80
N ALA A 117 -6.81 -8.94 -2.75
CA ALA A 117 -7.68 -7.77 -2.90
C ALA A 117 -8.77 -7.71 -1.81
N LYS A 118 -9.36 -8.87 -1.43
CA LYS A 118 -10.35 -8.95 -0.33
C LYS A 118 -9.73 -8.70 1.05
N TYR A 119 -8.48 -9.12 1.24
CA TYR A 119 -7.70 -8.97 2.47
C TYR A 119 -6.45 -8.13 2.18
N PRO A 120 -6.56 -6.79 2.15
CA PRO A 120 -5.51 -5.93 1.60
C PRO A 120 -4.26 -5.79 2.47
N LEU A 121 -4.30 -6.27 3.73
CA LEU A 121 -3.21 -6.12 4.69
C LEU A 121 -2.45 -7.43 4.88
N ARG A 122 -1.11 -7.35 4.83
CA ARG A 122 -0.22 -8.43 5.24
C ARG A 122 -0.06 -8.49 6.76
N GLU A 123 -0.01 -7.32 7.39
CA GLU A 123 0.15 -7.17 8.84
C GLU A 123 -0.53 -5.88 9.30
N ALA A 124 -1.11 -5.89 10.49
CA ALA A 124 -1.75 -4.71 11.07
C ALA A 124 -1.61 -4.72 12.59
N ARG A 125 -1.40 -3.54 13.18
CA ARG A 125 -1.37 -3.35 14.64
C ARG A 125 -1.96 -2.00 14.99
N ILE A 126 -2.81 -1.94 16.01
CA ILE A 126 -3.33 -0.68 16.54
C ILE A 126 -2.90 -0.55 17.99
N ASP A 127 -2.14 0.50 18.30
CA ASP A 127 -1.68 0.79 19.66
C ASP A 127 -2.55 1.91 20.24
N VAL A 128 -3.10 1.70 21.44
CA VAL A 128 -3.96 2.68 22.12
C VAL A 128 -3.28 3.15 23.39
N VAL A 129 -3.08 4.47 23.49
CA VAL A 129 -2.46 5.13 24.64
C VAL A 129 -3.43 6.12 25.26
N GLU A 130 -3.32 6.32 26.57
CA GLU A 130 -4.08 7.35 27.28
C GLU A 130 -3.46 8.73 27.12
N VAL A 131 -4.31 9.74 27.00
CA VAL A 131 -3.86 11.13 26.90
C VAL A 131 -3.67 11.69 28.31
N ALA A 132 -2.42 11.99 28.65
CA ALA A 132 -2.06 12.56 29.95
C ALA A 132 -2.91 13.81 30.27
N GLY A 133 -3.46 13.86 31.49
CA GLY A 133 -4.31 14.95 31.95
C GLY A 133 -5.75 14.93 31.43
N LYS A 134 -6.17 13.91 30.66
CA LYS A 134 -7.54 13.77 30.15
C LYS A 134 -8.08 12.34 30.35
N PRO A 135 -8.62 12.03 31.55
CA PRO A 135 -9.18 10.71 31.83
C PRO A 135 -10.26 10.31 30.82
N GLY A 136 -10.21 9.07 30.35
CA GLY A 136 -11.17 8.55 29.36
C GLY A 136 -10.92 9.02 27.92
N VAL A 137 -9.85 9.78 27.65
CA VAL A 137 -9.44 10.17 26.31
C VAL A 137 -8.25 9.33 25.88
N TYR A 138 -8.41 8.62 24.76
CA TYR A 138 -7.38 7.75 24.20
C TYR A 138 -6.92 8.25 22.82
N LYS A 139 -5.66 8.00 22.50
CA LYS A 139 -5.07 8.17 21.17
C LYS A 139 -4.73 6.79 20.61
N ALA A 140 -5.24 6.50 19.42
CA ALA A 140 -4.91 5.29 18.68
C ALA A 140 -3.88 5.60 17.59
N VAL A 141 -2.88 4.72 17.43
CA VAL A 141 -1.90 4.74 16.32
C VAL A 141 -2.03 3.41 15.59
N ALA A 142 -2.47 3.46 14.33
CA ALA A 142 -2.63 2.28 13.49
C ALA A 142 -1.43 2.12 12.54
N PHE A 143 -0.79 0.96 12.60
CA PHE A 143 0.27 0.52 11.70
C PHE A 143 -0.31 -0.49 10.72
N LEU A 144 -0.28 -0.16 9.43
CA LEU A 144 -0.90 -0.95 8.37
C LEU A 144 0.16 -1.31 7.34
N LYS A 145 0.41 -2.60 7.13
CA LYS A 145 1.34 -3.10 6.12
C LYS A 145 0.55 -3.76 4.99
N PRO A 146 0.45 -3.15 3.81
CA PRO A 146 -0.27 -3.74 2.68
C PRO A 146 0.52 -4.89 2.04
N HIS A 147 -0.13 -5.65 1.16
CA HIS A 147 0.59 -6.52 0.23
C HIS A 147 1.30 -5.66 -0.83
N PHE A 148 2.59 -5.90 -1.03
CA PHE A 148 3.35 -5.20 -2.06
C PHE A 148 3.09 -5.81 -3.44
N GLN A 149 2.87 -4.94 -4.41
CA GLN A 149 2.90 -5.29 -5.83
C GLN A 149 4.34 -5.20 -6.35
N LEU A 150 4.70 -6.07 -7.29
CA LEU A 150 5.98 -6.01 -7.97
C LEU A 150 6.03 -4.72 -8.80
N ASP A 151 7.05 -3.90 -8.56
CA ASP A 151 7.16 -2.57 -9.14
C ASP A 151 8.32 -2.51 -10.15
N GLU A 152 9.48 -3.04 -9.79
CA GLU A 152 10.66 -3.09 -10.65
C GLU A 152 11.42 -4.41 -10.47
N LEU A 153 11.92 -4.95 -11.58
CA LEU A 153 12.80 -6.11 -11.61
C LEU A 153 13.96 -5.83 -12.57
N THR A 154 15.17 -5.74 -12.04
CA THR A 154 16.39 -5.64 -12.86
C THR A 154 16.97 -7.03 -13.04
N VAL A 155 17.08 -7.49 -14.30
CA VAL A 155 17.66 -8.80 -14.63
C VAL A 155 19.06 -8.59 -15.21
N SER A 156 20.08 -9.19 -14.59
CA SER A 156 21.41 -9.28 -15.19
C SER A 156 21.66 -10.69 -15.71
N LEU A 157 21.80 -10.84 -17.03
CA LEU A 157 22.18 -12.12 -17.63
C LEU A 157 23.70 -12.23 -17.72
N ARG A 158 24.25 -13.35 -17.26
CA ARG A 158 25.68 -13.67 -17.37
C ARG A 158 25.81 -15.05 -18.00
N LEU A 159 26.51 -15.11 -19.13
CA LEU A 159 26.91 -16.38 -19.72
C LEU A 159 28.20 -16.84 -19.02
N VAL A 160 28.14 -17.98 -18.34
CA VAL A 160 29.25 -18.54 -17.56
C VAL A 160 29.47 -19.99 -17.98
N ALA A 161 30.74 -20.42 -18.03
CA ALA A 161 31.09 -21.81 -18.32
C ALA A 161 30.69 -22.74 -17.16
N ASP A 162 30.86 -22.27 -15.93
CA ASP A 162 30.43 -22.95 -14.70
C ASP A 162 29.55 -21.99 -13.87
N LEU A 163 28.46 -22.51 -13.31
CA LEU A 163 27.53 -21.74 -12.47
C LEU A 163 28.24 -21.31 -11.17
N PRO A 164 28.46 -19.99 -10.94
CA PRO A 164 29.04 -19.51 -9.70
C PRO A 164 28.05 -19.73 -8.54
N GLN A 165 28.57 -19.65 -7.31
CA GLN A 165 27.71 -19.75 -6.12
C GLN A 165 26.59 -18.68 -6.15
N PRO A 166 25.41 -18.98 -5.56
CA PRO A 166 24.28 -18.06 -5.57
C PRO A 166 24.68 -16.69 -5.02
N ALA A 167 24.25 -15.62 -5.70
CA ALA A 167 24.48 -14.28 -5.21
C ALA A 167 23.89 -14.13 -3.80
N GLN A 168 24.73 -13.79 -2.81
CA GLN A 168 24.26 -13.44 -1.48
C GLN A 168 23.70 -12.00 -1.51
N LYS A 169 22.56 -11.82 -0.84
CA LYS A 169 21.88 -10.54 -0.69
C LYS A 169 22.70 -9.54 0.10
#